data_AF-A0A511Y8F9-F1
#
_entry.id   AF-A0A511Y8F9-F1
#
_cell.length_a   1.000
_cell.length_b   1.000
_cell.length_c   1.000
_cell.angle_alpha   90.00
_cell.angle_beta   90.00
_cell.angle_gamma   90.00
#
_symmetry.space_group_name_H-M   'P 1'
#
loop_
_entity.id
_entity.type
_entity.pdbx_description
1 polymer ?
#
loop_
_entity_poly.entity_id
_entity_poly.type
_entity_poly.pdbx_seq_one_letter_code
_entity_poly.pdbx_strand_id
1 'polypeptide(L)'
;METFFQFNELDVSKERLSNIMNYAVKRNSWINEDPAVIFQFHQSMRSLIRAGYLIMLKERKWTVDTQQEKISPWVLGLLSEKEYRNPLLVFKKAFRAYSVKEFDYFMSGIVYFSMGVYENLPERNIVMPYIHTVKMLDAAHLILQRRREKEMADTHSG
;
A
#
# COMPACT_ATOMS: atom_id res chain seq x y z
N MET A 1 -8.22 5.72 4.48
CA MET A 1 -7.48 5.65 3.20
C MET A 1 -7.31 7.03 2.61
N GLU A 2 -8.38 7.81 2.45
CA GLU A 2 -8.29 9.16 1.87
C GLU A 2 -7.30 10.09 2.57
N THR A 3 -7.35 10.17 3.91
CA THR A 3 -6.38 10.94 4.71
C THR A 3 -4.92 10.55 4.46
N PHE A 4 -4.63 9.29 4.11
CA PHE A 4 -3.26 8.89 3.75
C PHE A 4 -2.80 9.67 2.51
N PHE A 5 -3.60 9.71 1.46
CA PHE A 5 -3.25 10.35 0.18
C PHE A 5 -3.40 11.87 0.17
N GLN A 6 -3.94 12.48 1.23
CA GLN A 6 -3.87 13.94 1.42
C GLN A 6 -2.45 14.43 1.72
N PHE A 7 -1.63 13.59 2.36
CA PHE A 7 -0.27 13.94 2.79
C PHE A 7 0.81 13.06 2.16
N ASN A 8 0.42 12.01 1.45
CA ASN A 8 1.34 11.03 0.88
C ASN A 8 0.96 10.74 -0.57
N GLU A 9 1.65 11.37 -1.52
CA GLU A 9 1.50 11.06 -2.95
C GLU A 9 1.88 9.60 -3.22
N LEU A 10 1.20 8.95 -4.17
CA LEU A 10 1.37 7.52 -4.42
C LEU A 10 2.82 7.17 -4.79
N ASP A 11 3.41 7.90 -5.73
CA ASP A 11 4.76 7.60 -6.22
C ASP A 11 5.83 7.88 -5.16
N VAL A 12 5.71 9.01 -4.44
CA VAL A 12 6.56 9.34 -3.29
C VAL A 12 6.45 8.28 -2.19
N SER A 13 5.24 7.78 -1.92
CA SER A 13 5.02 6.72 -0.93
C SER A 13 5.69 5.40 -1.31
N LYS A 14 5.57 5.00 -2.59
CA LYS A 14 6.20 3.79 -3.11
C LYS A 14 7.72 3.91 -3.12
N GLU A 15 8.25 5.06 -3.54
CA GLU A 15 9.69 5.33 -3.50
C GLU A 15 10.21 5.27 -2.06
N ARG A 16 9.54 5.93 -1.11
CA ARG A 16 9.94 5.89 0.30
C ARG A 16 9.88 4.50 0.89
N LEU A 17 8.82 3.73 0.61
CA LEU A 17 8.72 2.33 1.04
C LEU A 17 9.85 1.48 0.44
N SER A 18 10.17 1.69 -0.85
CA SER A 18 11.26 1.00 -1.55
C SER A 18 12.62 1.34 -0.93
N ASN A 19 12.85 2.62 -0.61
CA ASN A 19 14.08 3.08 0.02
C ASN A 19 14.26 2.46 1.41
N ILE A 20 13.22 2.49 2.27
CA ILE A 20 13.25 1.84 3.58
C ILE A 20 13.55 0.34 3.43
N MET A 21 12.85 -0.34 2.51
CA MET A 21 13.06 -1.77 2.24
C MET A 21 14.49 -2.07 1.76
N ASN A 22 15.03 -1.25 0.87
CA ASN A 22 16.39 -1.40 0.34
C ASN A 22 17.45 -1.26 1.42
N TYR A 23 17.30 -0.31 2.35
CA TYR A 23 18.21 -0.19 3.49
C TYR A 23 18.02 -1.33 4.50
N ALA A 24 16.79 -1.81 4.72
CA ALA A 24 16.51 -2.92 5.64
C ALA A 24 17.20 -4.25 5.27
N VAL A 25 17.55 -4.44 3.99
CA VAL A 25 18.22 -5.66 3.50
C VAL A 25 19.71 -5.49 3.22
N LYS A 26 20.22 -4.25 3.29
CA LYS A 26 21.64 -3.96 3.05
C LYS A 26 22.41 -3.97 4.37
N ARG A 27 23.49 -4.75 4.40
CA ARG A 27 24.43 -4.73 5.53
C ARG A 27 25.20 -3.40 5.54
N ASN A 28 25.53 -2.93 6.74
CA ASN A 28 26.40 -1.77 6.96
C ASN A 28 25.93 -0.49 6.25
N SER A 29 24.61 -0.33 6.11
CA SER A 29 24.01 0.88 5.58
C SER A 29 22.80 1.25 6.43
N TRP A 30 22.60 2.54 6.63
CA TRP A 30 21.42 3.09 7.26
C TRP A 30 20.83 4.16 6.37
N ILE A 31 19.51 4.29 6.44
CA ILE A 31 18.80 5.37 5.78
C ILE A 31 19.21 6.72 6.39
N ASN A 32 19.57 7.67 5.53
CA ASN A 32 19.92 9.04 5.92
C ASN A 32 18.70 9.96 5.76
N GLU A 33 17.63 9.64 6.48
CA GLU A 33 16.37 10.39 6.51
C GLU A 33 16.06 10.75 7.97
N ASP A 34 15.39 11.88 8.20
CA ASP A 34 14.98 12.26 9.55
C ASP A 34 14.11 11.13 10.18
N PRO A 35 14.48 10.60 11.37
CA PRO A 35 13.71 9.57 12.05
C PRO A 35 12.23 9.91 12.25
N ALA A 36 11.89 11.20 12.42
CA ALA A 36 10.51 11.65 12.53
C ALA A 36 9.73 11.42 11.23
N VAL A 37 10.36 11.65 10.08
CA VAL A 37 9.77 11.41 8.75
C VAL A 37 9.52 9.92 8.53
N ILE A 38 10.49 9.07 8.89
CA ILE A 38 10.34 7.61 8.80
C ILE A 38 9.22 7.13 9.72
N PHE A 39 9.18 7.63 10.96
CA PHE A 39 8.16 7.26 11.93
C PHE A 39 6.75 7.69 11.50
N GLN A 40 6.60 8.91 10.98
CA GLN A 40 5.32 9.41 10.46
C GLN A 40 4.85 8.57 9.26
N PHE A 41 5.77 8.22 8.36
CA PHE A 41 5.45 7.34 7.23
C PHE A 41 5.02 5.95 7.71
N HIS A 42 5.73 5.38 8.68
CA HIS A 42 5.34 4.12 9.32
C HIS A 42 3.91 4.17 9.88
N GLN A 43 3.55 5.21 10.65
CA GLN A 43 2.19 5.34 11.20
C GLN A 43 1.13 5.51 10.09
N SER A 44 1.46 6.25 9.04
CA SER A 44 0.59 6.44 7.88
C SER A 44 0.31 5.12 7.17
N MET A 45 1.36 4.33 6.89
CA MET A 45 1.24 3.00 6.28
C MET A 45 0.44 2.03 7.15
N ARG A 46 0.70 2.03 8.46
CA ARG A 46 -0.03 1.22 9.44
C ARG A 46 -1.53 1.53 9.42
N SER A 47 -1.87 2.82 9.31
CA SER A 47 -3.25 3.30 9.21
C SER A 47 -3.90 2.90 7.87
N LEU A 48 -3.17 2.98 6.76
CA LEU A 48 -3.62 2.51 5.45
C LEU A 48 -3.95 1.01 5.47
N ILE A 49 -3.06 0.18 6.02
CA ILE A 49 -3.25 -1.28 6.12
C ILE A 49 -4.51 -1.60 6.95
N ARG A 50 -4.69 -0.94 8.10
CA ARG A 50 -5.92 -1.11 8.92
C ARG A 50 -7.17 -0.67 8.17
N ALA A 51 -7.12 0.45 7.45
CA ALA A 51 -8.24 0.89 6.63
C ALA A 51 -8.54 -0.14 5.51
N GLY A 52 -7.51 -0.71 4.88
CA GLY A 52 -7.61 -1.82 3.93
C GLY A 52 -8.34 -3.03 4.50
N TYR A 53 -7.96 -3.44 5.71
CA TYR A 53 -8.60 -4.54 6.41
C TYR A 53 -10.09 -4.26 6.69
N LEU A 54 -10.42 -3.06 7.18
CA LEU A 54 -11.80 -2.66 7.44
C LEU A 54 -12.66 -2.60 6.17
N ILE A 55 -12.11 -2.10 5.05
CA ILE A 55 -12.82 -2.08 3.78
C ILE A 55 -13.06 -3.51 3.27
N MET A 56 -12.06 -4.39 3.37
CA MET A 56 -12.19 -5.80 3.02
C MET A 56 -13.31 -6.48 3.81
N LEU A 57 -13.46 -6.19 5.11
CA LEU A 57 -14.55 -6.74 5.94
C LEU A 57 -15.94 -6.18 5.56
N LYS A 58 -16.01 -4.93 5.09
CA LYS A 58 -17.27 -4.22 4.78
C LYS A 58 -17.85 -4.54 3.40
N GLU A 59 -17.32 -5.55 2.71
CA GLU A 59 -17.45 -5.82 1.27
C GLU A 59 -18.88 -5.85 0.66
N ARG A 60 -19.94 -5.89 1.47
CA ARG A 60 -21.33 -6.09 1.01
C ARG A 60 -21.89 -5.03 0.04
N LYS A 61 -21.19 -3.93 -0.28
CA LYS A 61 -21.78 -2.80 -1.04
C LYS A 61 -20.96 -2.25 -2.20
N TRP A 62 -19.78 -2.78 -2.53
CA TRP A 62 -19.05 -2.27 -3.70
C TRP A 62 -19.53 -2.96 -4.97
N THR A 63 -20.45 -2.32 -5.70
CA THR A 63 -20.77 -2.68 -7.07
C THR A 63 -19.53 -2.45 -7.92
N VAL A 64 -18.90 -3.55 -8.35
CA VAL A 64 -17.80 -3.52 -9.31
C VAL A 64 -18.28 -2.77 -10.53
N ASP A 65 -17.71 -1.60 -10.78
CA ASP A 65 -17.95 -0.92 -12.05
C ASP A 65 -17.19 -1.72 -13.11
N THR A 66 -17.93 -2.54 -13.84
CA THR A 66 -17.40 -3.50 -14.81
C THR A 66 -17.17 -2.88 -16.19
N GLN A 67 -17.07 -1.54 -16.28
CA GLN A 67 -16.80 -0.93 -17.58
C GLN A 67 -15.53 -1.53 -18.19
N GLN A 68 -15.71 -2.10 -19.39
CA GLN A 68 -14.65 -2.65 -20.22
C GLN A 68 -13.83 -1.50 -20.81
N GLU A 69 -13.18 -0.72 -19.96
CA GLU A 69 -12.15 0.19 -20.45
C GLU A 69 -10.99 -0.64 -20.99
N LYS A 70 -10.44 -0.23 -22.14
CA LYS A 70 -9.18 -0.77 -22.64
C LYS A 70 -8.09 -0.36 -21.65
N ILE A 71 -7.70 -1.26 -20.76
CA ILE A 71 -6.70 -0.99 -19.75
C ILE A 71 -5.32 -0.99 -20.42
N SER A 72 -4.64 0.16 -20.40
CA SER A 72 -3.23 0.23 -20.81
C SER A 72 -2.35 -0.51 -19.77
N PRO A 73 -1.40 -1.37 -20.20
CA PRO A 73 -0.49 -2.07 -19.29
C PRO A 73 0.28 -1.14 -18.34
N TRP A 74 0.57 0.10 -18.78
CA TRP A 74 1.28 1.10 -17.97
C TRP A 74 0.45 1.61 -16.79
N VAL A 75 -0.88 1.56 -16.89
CA VAL A 75 -1.80 2.01 -15.83
C VAL A 75 -1.94 0.96 -14.71
N LEU A 76 -1.51 -0.29 -14.95
CA LEU A 76 -1.70 -1.39 -14.02
C LEU A 76 -0.76 -1.36 -12.81
N GLY A 77 0.43 -0.73 -12.90
CA GLY A 77 1.45 -0.83 -11.86
C GLY A 77 1.77 -2.30 -11.52
N LEU A 78 1.69 -2.68 -10.25
CA LEU A 78 1.83 -4.08 -9.81
C LEU A 78 0.50 -4.87 -9.76
N LEU A 79 -0.61 -4.27 -10.18
CA LEU A 79 -1.91 -4.92 -10.18
C LEU A 79 -2.04 -5.84 -11.41
N SER A 80 -2.56 -7.03 -11.21
CA SER A 80 -3.07 -7.83 -12.33
C SER A 80 -4.35 -7.19 -12.89
N GLU A 81 -4.72 -7.50 -14.12
CA GLU A 81 -5.97 -7.00 -14.73
C GLU A 81 -7.21 -7.26 -13.87
N LYS A 82 -7.28 -8.45 -13.23
CA LYS A 82 -8.36 -8.80 -12.30
C LYS A 82 -8.40 -7.89 -11.06
N GLU A 83 -7.23 -7.55 -10.54
CA GLU A 83 -7.08 -6.65 -9.39
C GLU A 83 -7.31 -5.19 -9.77
N TYR A 84 -6.93 -4.77 -10.98
CA TYR A 84 -7.28 -3.46 -11.49
C TYR A 84 -8.80 -3.31 -11.62
N ARG A 85 -9.48 -4.30 -12.21
CA ARG A 85 -10.95 -4.28 -12.30
C ARG A 85 -11.60 -4.28 -10.92
N ASN A 86 -11.13 -5.13 -10.02
CA ASN A 86 -11.60 -5.20 -8.64
C ASN A 86 -10.46 -5.01 -7.63
N PRO A 87 -10.14 -3.76 -7.24
CA PRO A 87 -9.04 -3.45 -6.31
C PRO A 87 -9.23 -4.04 -4.91
N LEU A 88 -10.46 -4.41 -4.52
CA LEU A 88 -10.71 -5.11 -3.25
C LEU A 88 -10.08 -6.50 -3.21
N LEU A 89 -9.86 -7.13 -4.37
CA LEU A 89 -9.17 -8.43 -4.44
C LEU A 89 -7.74 -8.36 -3.91
N VAL A 90 -7.08 -7.20 -4.01
CA VAL A 90 -5.73 -7.00 -3.48
C VAL A 90 -5.71 -7.16 -1.98
N PHE A 91 -6.62 -6.46 -1.29
CA PHE A 91 -6.74 -6.54 0.17
C PHE A 91 -7.14 -7.95 0.61
N LYS A 92 -8.09 -8.59 -0.08
CA LYS A 92 -8.47 -9.98 0.20
C LYS A 92 -7.30 -10.95 0.12
N LYS A 93 -6.54 -10.90 -0.97
CA LYS A 93 -5.38 -11.79 -1.17
C LYS A 93 -4.32 -11.55 -0.10
N ALA A 94 -4.03 -10.28 0.18
CA ALA A 94 -3.05 -9.92 1.18
C ALA A 94 -3.46 -10.37 2.59
N PHE A 95 -4.71 -10.12 3.01
CA PHE A 95 -5.19 -10.53 4.34
C PHE A 95 -5.54 -12.01 4.47
N ARG A 96 -5.60 -12.75 3.35
CA ARG A 96 -5.60 -14.22 3.35
C ARG A 96 -4.19 -14.78 3.57
N ALA A 97 -3.17 -14.09 3.10
CA ALA A 97 -1.77 -14.51 3.23
C ALA A 97 -1.14 -14.05 4.56
N TYR A 98 -1.52 -12.88 5.07
CA TYR A 98 -0.94 -12.25 6.25
C TYR A 98 -2.01 -11.60 7.12
N SER A 99 -1.90 -11.77 8.43
CA SER A 99 -2.70 -11.02 9.40
C SER A 99 -2.27 -9.55 9.47
N VAL A 100 -3.14 -8.70 10.02
CA VAL A 100 -2.79 -7.29 10.30
C VAL A 100 -1.56 -7.20 11.23
N LYS A 101 -1.43 -8.11 12.18
CA LYS A 101 -0.28 -8.18 13.10
C LYS A 101 1.02 -8.54 12.37
N GLU A 102 0.97 -9.42 11.38
CA GLU A 102 2.14 -9.75 10.55
C GLU A 102 2.55 -8.57 9.67
N PHE A 103 1.59 -7.80 9.16
CA PHE A 103 1.89 -6.53 8.48
C PHE A 103 2.49 -5.49 9.43
N ASP A 104 1.96 -5.34 10.66
CA ASP A 104 2.54 -4.46 11.69
C ASP A 104 3.98 -4.88 12.02
N TYR A 105 4.24 -6.19 12.16
CA TYR A 105 5.57 -6.73 12.40
C TYR A 105 6.52 -6.49 11.22
N PHE A 106 6.05 -6.74 9.99
CA PHE A 106 6.80 -6.45 8.76
C PHE A 106 7.19 -4.97 8.68
N MET A 107 6.23 -4.06 8.84
CA MET A 107 6.47 -2.61 8.75
C MET A 107 7.44 -2.13 9.83
N SER A 108 7.27 -2.60 11.07
CA SER A 108 8.19 -2.30 12.17
C SER A 108 9.58 -2.85 11.88
N GLY A 109 9.67 -4.06 11.34
CA GLY A 109 10.91 -4.72 10.96
C GLY A 109 11.68 -3.93 9.92
N ILE A 110 11.07 -3.58 8.77
CA ILE A 110 11.78 -2.85 7.73
C ILE A 110 12.26 -1.47 8.22
N VAL A 111 11.48 -0.78 9.06
CA VAL A 111 11.91 0.49 9.66
C VAL A 111 13.11 0.27 10.59
N TYR A 112 12.99 -0.70 11.51
CA TYR A 112 14.04 -1.04 12.45
C TYR A 112 15.37 -1.37 11.77
N PHE A 113 15.35 -2.28 10.79
CA PHE A 113 16.57 -2.68 10.08
C PHE A 113 17.10 -1.56 9.18
N SER A 114 16.23 -0.73 8.58
CA SER A 114 16.68 0.38 7.73
C SER A 114 17.48 1.45 8.48
N MET A 115 17.28 1.58 9.79
CA MET A 115 18.00 2.54 10.62
C MET A 115 19.39 2.06 11.06
N GLY A 116 19.81 0.85 10.65
CA GLY A 116 21.15 0.32 10.95
C GLY A 116 21.41 0.07 12.44
N VAL A 117 20.35 -0.10 13.25
CA VAL A 117 20.46 -0.28 14.71
C VAL A 117 21.22 -1.58 15.06
N TYR A 118 21.20 -2.59 14.18
CA TYR A 118 21.92 -3.85 14.34
C TYR A 118 22.48 -4.34 12.99
N GLU A 119 23.60 -5.07 13.02
CA GLU A 119 24.25 -5.65 11.83
C GLU A 119 23.51 -6.88 11.26
N ASN A 120 22.51 -7.40 12.00
CA ASN A 120 21.74 -8.56 11.59
C ASN A 120 20.72 -8.20 10.51
N LEU A 121 20.55 -9.12 9.56
CA LEU A 121 19.52 -9.00 8.53
C LEU A 121 18.19 -9.62 9.02
N PRO A 122 17.05 -9.23 8.39
CA PRO A 122 15.76 -9.85 8.67
C PRO A 122 15.82 -11.38 8.50
N GLU A 123 15.49 -12.12 9.57
CA GLU A 123 15.50 -13.60 9.55
C GLU A 123 14.30 -14.21 8.81
N ARG A 124 13.25 -13.40 8.58
CA ARG A 124 11.99 -13.83 7.95
C ARG A 124 11.82 -13.21 6.57
N ASN A 125 11.01 -13.84 5.73
CA ASN A 125 10.66 -13.30 4.41
C ASN A 125 9.92 -11.96 4.54
N ILE A 126 10.61 -10.89 4.13
CA ILE A 126 10.07 -9.52 4.07
C ILE A 126 9.66 -9.10 2.64
N VAL A 127 10.04 -9.87 1.62
CA VAL A 127 9.77 -9.56 0.21
C VAL A 127 8.30 -9.71 -0.12
N MET A 128 7.66 -10.79 0.33
CA MET A 128 6.24 -11.03 0.01
C MET A 128 5.30 -10.02 0.70
N PRO A 129 5.44 -9.73 2.02
CA PRO A 129 4.69 -8.65 2.65
C PRO A 129 4.94 -7.28 1.98
N TYR A 130 6.16 -7.01 1.53
CA TYR A 130 6.48 -5.80 0.76
C TYR A 130 5.68 -5.72 -0.54
N ILE A 131 5.69 -6.78 -1.37
CA ILE A 131 4.92 -6.82 -2.63
C ILE A 131 3.43 -6.59 -2.36
N HIS A 132 2.86 -7.24 -1.34
CA HIS A 132 1.46 -7.01 -0.96
C HIS A 132 1.21 -5.56 -0.55
N THR A 133 2.12 -4.95 0.19
CA THR A 133 2.01 -3.57 0.65
C THR A 133 2.04 -2.57 -0.50
N VAL A 134 2.93 -2.75 -1.49
CA VAL A 134 2.95 -1.90 -2.69
C VAL A 134 1.64 -2.03 -3.47
N LYS A 135 1.15 -3.27 -3.67
CA LYS A 135 -0.14 -3.47 -4.35
C LYS A 135 -1.31 -2.84 -3.58
N MET A 136 -1.29 -2.86 -2.24
CA MET A 136 -2.30 -2.17 -1.44
C MET A 136 -2.28 -0.66 -1.66
N LEU A 137 -1.11 -0.03 -1.84
CA LEU A 137 -1.00 1.38 -2.18
C LEU A 137 -1.65 1.67 -3.54
N ASP A 138 -1.29 0.91 -4.58
CA ASP A 138 -1.87 1.05 -5.92
C ASP A 138 -3.40 0.86 -5.89
N ALA A 139 -3.88 -0.18 -5.21
CA ALA A 139 -5.31 -0.49 -5.10
C ALA A 139 -6.08 0.58 -4.31
N ALA A 140 -5.51 1.08 -3.21
CA ALA A 140 -6.12 2.13 -2.41
C ALA A 140 -6.23 3.44 -3.20
N HIS A 141 -5.20 3.77 -3.97
CA HIS A 141 -5.20 4.96 -4.83
C HIS A 141 -6.28 4.83 -5.92
N LEU A 142 -6.33 3.70 -6.62
CA LEU A 142 -7.33 3.43 -7.66
C LEU A 142 -8.76 3.49 -7.13
N ILE A 143 -9.00 2.96 -5.93
CA ILE A 143 -10.28 3.05 -5.21
C ILE A 143 -10.73 4.50 -5.04
N LEU A 144 -9.82 5.37 -4.58
CA LEU A 144 -10.13 6.77 -4.33
C LEU A 144 -10.28 7.56 -5.64
N GLN A 145 -9.44 7.27 -6.63
CA GLN A 145 -9.55 7.86 -7.96
C GLN A 145 -10.93 7.61 -8.57
N ARG A 146 -11.37 6.34 -8.62
CA ARG A 146 -12.69 5.98 -9.18
C ARG A 146 -13.85 6.58 -8.41
N ARG A 147 -13.72 6.72 -7.08
CA ARG A 147 -14.73 7.41 -6.27
C ARG A 147 -14.86 8.88 -6.70
N ARG A 148 -13.74 9.59 -6.85
CA ARG A 148 -13.74 11.00 -7.28
C ARG A 148 -14.31 11.17 -8.69
N GLU A 149 -13.94 10.30 -9.62
CA GLU A 149 -14.47 10.32 -11.00
C GLU A 149 -15.99 10.14 -11.01
N LYS A 150 -16.51 9.21 -10.21
CA LYS A 150 -17.95 9.00 -10.06
C LYS A 150 -18.65 10.23 -9.47
N GLU A 151 -18.11 10.81 -8.40
CA GLU A 151 -18.66 12.03 -7.76
C GLU A 151 -18.70 13.20 -8.75
N MET A 152 -17.68 13.36 -9.60
CA MET A 152 -17.68 14.38 -10.65
C MET A 152 -18.75 14.11 -11.72
N ALA A 153 -18.90 12.87 -12.19
CA ALA A 153 -19.91 12.50 -13.19
C ALA A 153 -21.34 12.75 -12.67
N ASP A 154 -21.61 12.40 -11.41
CA ASP A 154 -22.91 12.61 -10.76
C ASP A 154 -23.22 14.11 -10.62
N THR A 155 -22.20 14.96 -10.39
CA THR A 155 -22.36 16.43 -10.26
C THR A 155 -22.64 17.13 -11.60
N HIS A 156 -22.16 16.59 -12.73
CA HIS A 156 -22.38 17.17 -14.06
C HIS A 156 -23.66 16.64 -14.76
N SER A 157 -24.37 15.71 -14.12
CA SER A 157 -25.59 15.06 -14.66
C SER A 157 -26.89 15.54 -13.99
N GLY A 158 -26.82 16.49 -13.05
CA GLY A 158 -27.97 17.07 -12.33
C GLY A 158 -28.08 18.57 -12.55
#